data_AF-A0A5N6NBY2-F1
#
_entry.id   AF-A0A5N6NBY2-F1
#
_cell.length_a   1.000
_cell.length_b   1.000
_cell.length_c   1.000
_cell.angle_alpha   90.00
_cell.angle_beta   90.00
_cell.angle_gamma   90.00
#
_symmetry.space_group_name_H-M   'P 1'
#
loop_
_entity.id
_entity.type
_entity.pdbx_description
1 polymer ?
#
loop_
_entity_poly.entity_id
_entity_poly.type
_entity_poly.pdbx_seq_one_letter_code
_entity_poly.pdbx_strand_id
1 'polypeptide(L)'
;MVGWAHQRISIEEEEKKTLLEIKSSLVEFSKSYNGVENLLPSWVVNDGSSYCDWERINCNSISSSVGDNHKYVIDLSLGNMFSMKESDYSLKIIWPLNISLFIHFKELRRLDLSWNYIGNTFLVTTGLEKLSGLKNLETLNLSGNFIETNNIFPSLSQLASLKVLDLSFTRGGSLLHGKG
;
A
#
# COMPACT_ATOMS: atom_id res chain seq x y z
N MET A 1 -22.56 19.96 -17.78
CA MET A 1 -22.14 19.86 -16.37
C MET A 1 -22.34 18.42 -15.83
N VAL A 2 -21.97 17.36 -16.58
CA VAL A 2 -22.33 15.95 -16.28
C VAL A 2 -21.12 15.01 -16.12
N GLY A 3 -19.92 15.43 -16.57
CA GLY A 3 -18.72 14.58 -16.55
C GLY A 3 -18.10 14.36 -15.16
N TRP A 4 -18.33 15.29 -14.23
CA TRP A 4 -17.69 15.24 -12.92
C TRP A 4 -18.31 14.19 -11.99
N ALA A 5 -19.64 14.02 -12.00
CA ALA A 5 -20.29 13.04 -11.13
C ALA A 5 -19.97 11.58 -11.51
N HIS A 6 -19.94 11.27 -12.82
CA HIS A 6 -19.60 9.93 -13.32
C HIS A 6 -18.13 9.55 -13.04
N GLN A 7 -17.21 10.49 -13.25
CA GLN A 7 -15.79 10.24 -12.99
C GLN A 7 -15.48 10.13 -11.48
N ARG A 8 -16.33 10.72 -10.62
CA ARG A 8 -16.18 10.66 -9.15
C ARG A 8 -16.66 9.34 -8.57
N ILE A 9 -17.84 8.85 -8.98
CA ILE A 9 -18.34 7.51 -8.61
C ILE A 9 -17.32 6.44 -9.03
N SER A 10 -16.68 6.59 -10.19
CA SER A 10 -15.68 5.64 -10.63
C SER A 10 -14.41 5.58 -9.77
N ILE A 11 -14.03 6.68 -9.07
CA ILE A 11 -12.81 6.68 -8.26
C ILE A 11 -13.03 5.94 -6.93
N GLU A 12 -14.14 6.22 -6.25
CA GLU A 12 -14.46 5.58 -4.97
C GLU A 12 -14.66 4.07 -5.14
N GLU A 13 -15.36 3.66 -6.20
CA GLU A 13 -15.52 2.25 -6.56
C GLU A 13 -14.18 1.60 -6.92
N GLU A 14 -13.27 2.32 -7.59
CA GLU A 14 -11.96 1.80 -7.95
C GLU A 14 -11.03 1.65 -6.72
N GLU A 15 -11.02 2.62 -5.80
CA GLU A 15 -10.27 2.50 -4.54
C GLU A 15 -10.80 1.32 -3.71
N LYS A 16 -12.13 1.21 -3.55
CA LYS A 16 -12.75 0.10 -2.81
C LYS A 16 -12.44 -1.25 -3.45
N LYS A 17 -12.56 -1.37 -4.78
CA LYS A 17 -12.21 -2.59 -5.52
C LYS A 17 -10.74 -2.95 -5.35
N THR A 18 -9.84 -1.97 -5.43
CA THR A 18 -8.40 -2.15 -5.24
C THR A 18 -8.09 -2.65 -3.82
N LEU A 19 -8.74 -2.08 -2.79
CA LEU A 19 -8.61 -2.56 -1.41
C LEU A 19 -9.04 -4.02 -1.28
N LEU A 20 -10.17 -4.40 -1.89
CA LEU A 20 -10.64 -5.79 -1.86
C LEU A 20 -9.70 -6.74 -2.63
N GLU A 21 -9.06 -6.28 -3.70
CA GLU A 21 -8.03 -7.05 -4.42
C GLU A 21 -6.78 -7.27 -3.55
N ILE A 22 -6.32 -6.22 -2.85
CA ILE A 22 -5.21 -6.32 -1.88
C ILE A 22 -5.55 -7.32 -0.77
N LYS A 23 -6.77 -7.25 -0.19
CA LYS A 23 -7.23 -8.20 0.81
C LYS A 23 -7.22 -9.64 0.28
N SER A 24 -7.69 -9.85 -0.95
CA SER A 24 -7.67 -11.18 -1.58
C SER A 24 -6.24 -11.74 -1.68
N SER A 25 -5.28 -10.90 -2.11
CA SER A 25 -3.86 -11.28 -2.18
C SER A 25 -3.29 -11.66 -0.81
N LEU A 26 -3.62 -10.89 0.24
CA LEU A 26 -3.21 -11.16 1.62
C LEU A 26 -3.76 -12.50 2.12
N VAL A 27 -5.05 -12.74 1.93
CA VAL A 27 -5.73 -13.97 2.37
C VAL A 27 -5.16 -15.18 1.66
N GLU A 28 -4.92 -15.10 0.35
CA GLU A 28 -4.39 -16.22 -0.43
C GLU A 28 -2.96 -16.58 -0.01
N PHE A 29 -2.12 -15.56 0.22
CA PHE A 29 -0.78 -15.79 0.74
C PHE A 29 -0.79 -16.37 2.16
N SER A 30 -1.68 -15.89 3.03
CA SER A 30 -1.85 -16.39 4.39
C SER A 30 -2.14 -17.90 4.43
N LYS A 31 -3.08 -18.37 3.58
CA LYS A 31 -3.39 -19.81 3.45
C LYS A 31 -2.16 -20.66 3.14
N SER A 32 -1.24 -20.12 2.35
CA SER A 32 -0.05 -20.83 1.89
C SER A 32 1.09 -20.82 2.91
N TYR A 33 1.06 -19.92 3.89
CA TYR A 33 2.17 -19.70 4.83
C TYR A 33 1.86 -20.16 6.25
N ASN A 34 1.02 -19.43 6.98
CA ASN A 34 0.79 -19.63 8.41
C ASN A 34 -0.69 -19.82 8.77
N GLY A 35 -1.58 -19.76 7.78
CA GLY A 35 -3.01 -19.94 7.96
C GLY A 35 -3.63 -18.90 8.89
N VAL A 36 -3.10 -17.67 8.95
CA VAL A 36 -3.76 -16.60 9.71
C VAL A 36 -5.15 -16.38 9.13
N GLU A 37 -6.13 -16.79 9.91
CA GLU A 37 -7.53 -16.58 9.62
C GLU A 37 -7.92 -15.13 9.92
N ASN A 38 -8.93 -14.64 9.23
CA ASN A 38 -9.56 -13.34 9.50
C ASN A 38 -8.63 -12.11 9.32
N LEU A 39 -7.82 -12.10 8.27
CA LEU A 39 -7.09 -10.90 7.86
C LEU A 39 -8.04 -9.80 7.41
N LEU A 40 -7.85 -8.61 7.98
CA LEU A 40 -8.61 -7.39 7.68
C LEU A 40 -10.14 -7.58 7.85
N PRO A 41 -10.63 -7.90 9.05
CA PRO A 41 -12.04 -8.25 9.27
C PRO A 41 -13.02 -7.15 8.87
N SER A 42 -12.67 -5.86 8.97
CA SER A 42 -13.60 -4.78 8.62
C SER A 42 -13.72 -4.57 7.11
N TRP A 43 -12.79 -5.09 6.29
CA TRP A 43 -12.76 -4.85 4.84
C TRP A 43 -13.81 -5.70 4.13
N VAL A 44 -15.04 -5.19 4.05
CA VAL A 44 -16.21 -5.95 3.59
C VAL A 44 -16.80 -5.39 2.29
N VAL A 45 -17.43 -6.26 1.50
CA VAL A 45 -17.96 -5.85 0.18
C VAL A 45 -19.26 -5.04 0.34
N ASN A 46 -20.19 -5.52 1.18
CA ASN A 46 -21.61 -5.14 1.13
C ASN A 46 -22.27 -4.94 2.51
N ASP A 47 -21.79 -3.98 3.30
CA ASP A 47 -22.45 -3.59 4.57
C ASP A 47 -22.95 -2.13 4.57
N GLY A 48 -22.72 -1.39 3.48
CA GLY A 48 -23.02 0.04 3.40
C GLY A 48 -22.04 0.92 4.17
N SER A 49 -20.97 0.36 4.78
CA SER A 49 -19.91 1.13 5.42
C SER A 49 -19.00 1.78 4.39
N SER A 50 -18.43 2.92 4.77
CA SER A 50 -17.33 3.53 4.03
C SER A 50 -16.06 2.75 4.31
N TYR A 51 -15.22 2.52 3.29
CA TYR A 51 -13.90 1.92 3.52
C TYR A 51 -13.00 2.80 4.40
N CYS A 52 -13.35 4.06 4.62
CA CYS A 52 -12.66 4.94 5.56
C CYS A 52 -12.94 4.60 7.03
N ASP A 53 -13.91 3.74 7.31
CA ASP A 53 -14.17 3.20 8.65
C ASP A 53 -13.41 1.88 8.87
N TRP A 54 -12.69 1.39 7.85
CA TRP A 54 -11.95 0.14 7.96
C TRP A 54 -10.63 0.30 8.70
N GLU A 55 -10.19 -0.76 9.39
CA GLU A 55 -8.88 -0.72 10.02
C GLU A 55 -7.78 -0.42 9.00
N ARG A 56 -6.76 0.32 9.46
CA ARG A 56 -5.53 0.63 8.71
C ARG A 56 -5.70 1.56 7.50
N ILE A 57 -6.88 2.15 7.33
CA ILE A 57 -7.17 3.15 6.31
C ILE A 57 -7.45 4.48 7.02
N ASN A 58 -6.72 5.54 6.64
CA ASN A 58 -7.16 6.90 6.94
C ASN A 58 -7.50 7.60 5.64
N CYS A 59 -8.64 8.29 5.66
CA CYS A 59 -9.06 9.12 4.54
C CYS A 59 -8.94 10.61 4.86
N ASN A 60 -8.97 11.44 3.82
CA ASN A 60 -8.99 12.89 4.00
C ASN A 60 -10.23 13.35 4.80
N SER A 61 -10.03 14.32 5.68
CA SER A 61 -11.09 14.99 6.43
C SER A 61 -11.42 16.32 5.76
N ILE A 62 -12.09 16.31 4.60
CA ILE A 62 -12.62 17.58 4.06
C ILE A 62 -13.91 17.89 4.80
N SER A 63 -13.80 18.70 5.84
CA SER A 63 -14.93 19.42 6.46
C SER A 63 -15.29 20.59 5.54
N SER A 64 -15.91 20.34 4.40
CA SER A 64 -16.60 21.38 3.65
C SER A 64 -18.07 21.26 3.95
N SER A 65 -18.62 22.29 4.62
CA SER A 65 -20.03 22.49 4.95
C SER A 65 -20.97 22.61 3.73
N VAL A 66 -20.55 22.09 2.57
CA VAL A 66 -21.25 22.11 1.29
C VAL A 66 -21.22 20.69 0.72
N GLY A 67 -22.23 19.89 1.09
CA GLY A 67 -22.83 18.79 0.29
C GLY A 67 -22.00 17.57 -0.13
N ASP A 68 -20.70 17.67 -0.38
CA ASP A 68 -19.88 16.62 -0.98
C ASP A 68 -18.79 16.15 -0.01
N ASN A 69 -19.16 15.35 0.99
CA ASN A 69 -18.26 14.73 1.98
C ASN A 69 -17.53 13.48 1.44
N HIS A 70 -16.96 13.54 0.24
CA HIS A 70 -16.24 12.39 -0.33
C HIS A 70 -14.88 12.24 0.32
N LYS A 71 -14.58 11.01 0.73
CA LYS A 71 -13.36 10.65 1.44
C LYS A 71 -12.45 9.84 0.50
N TYR A 72 -11.17 10.20 0.40
CA TYR A 72 -10.16 9.47 -0.37
C TYR A 72 -9.12 8.89 0.55
N VAL A 73 -8.56 7.73 0.22
CA VAL A 73 -7.45 7.13 1.00
C VAL A 73 -6.20 8.02 0.94
N ILE A 74 -5.77 8.51 2.10
CA ILE A 74 -4.52 9.30 2.25
C ILE A 74 -3.42 8.54 3.01
N ASP A 75 -3.79 7.53 3.79
CA ASP A 75 -2.88 6.68 4.55
C ASP A 75 -3.37 5.23 4.48
N LEU A 76 -2.48 4.33 4.07
CA LEU A 76 -2.73 2.90 4.02
C LEU A 76 -1.61 2.15 4.73
N SER A 77 -1.95 1.48 5.82
CA SER A 77 -1.00 0.82 6.71
C SER A 77 -1.10 -0.70 6.71
N LEU A 78 -0.41 -1.33 5.76
CA LEU A 78 -0.35 -2.79 5.60
C LEU A 78 0.96 -3.38 6.13
N GLY A 79 1.54 -2.78 7.17
CA GLY A 79 2.71 -3.32 7.84
C GLY A 79 2.38 -4.52 8.74
N ASN A 80 3.31 -5.47 8.81
CA ASN A 80 3.27 -6.67 9.66
C ASN A 80 1.97 -7.48 9.54
N MET A 81 1.56 -7.79 8.31
CA MET A 81 0.30 -8.51 8.07
C MET A 81 0.37 -10.00 8.42
N PHE A 82 1.58 -10.56 8.49
CA PHE A 82 1.81 -12.00 8.64
C PHE A 82 2.50 -12.39 9.93
N SER A 83 2.75 -11.45 10.84
CA SER A 83 3.46 -11.68 12.10
C SER A 83 4.80 -12.39 11.88
N MET A 84 5.69 -11.78 11.08
CA MET A 84 6.99 -12.37 10.71
C MET A 84 7.79 -12.79 11.94
N LYS A 85 8.36 -14.00 11.92
CA LYS A 85 9.26 -14.50 12.98
C LYS A 85 10.69 -14.54 12.46
N GLU A 86 11.64 -14.45 13.38
CA GLU A 86 13.08 -14.50 13.08
C GLU A 86 13.51 -15.82 12.42
N SER A 87 12.76 -16.91 12.62
CA SER A 87 13.01 -18.18 11.93
C SER A 87 12.66 -18.15 10.43
N ASP A 88 11.79 -17.24 10.01
CA ASP A 88 11.25 -17.20 8.64
C ASP A 88 12.22 -16.61 7.62
N TYR A 89 13.30 -15.95 8.07
CA TYR A 89 14.36 -15.44 7.18
C TYR A 89 15.04 -16.55 6.36
N SER A 90 14.90 -17.80 6.80
CA SER A 90 15.40 -19.01 6.12
C SER A 90 14.43 -19.56 5.07
N LEU A 91 13.15 -19.21 5.16
CA LEU A 91 12.11 -19.68 4.25
C LEU A 91 12.04 -18.75 3.05
N LYS A 92 12.18 -19.28 1.82
CA LYS A 92 12.01 -18.51 0.57
C LYS A 92 10.52 -18.26 0.28
N ILE A 93 9.79 -17.72 1.23
CA ILE A 93 8.37 -17.42 1.09
C ILE A 93 8.26 -15.92 0.81
N ILE A 94 7.78 -15.59 -0.39
CA ILE A 94 7.63 -14.22 -0.85
C ILE A 94 6.16 -13.96 -1.16
N TRP A 95 5.59 -12.91 -0.57
CA TRP A 95 4.25 -12.44 -0.89
C TRP A 95 4.27 -11.82 -2.30
N PRO A 96 3.55 -12.39 -3.29
CA PRO A 96 3.53 -11.87 -4.66
C PRO A 96 2.63 -10.64 -4.80
N LEU A 97 2.86 -9.62 -3.96
CA LEU A 97 2.12 -8.36 -3.98
C LEU A 97 2.36 -7.64 -5.31
N ASN A 98 1.26 -7.30 -6.00
CA ASN A 98 1.30 -6.38 -7.13
C ASN A 98 1.31 -4.93 -6.63
N ILE A 99 2.50 -4.35 -6.47
CA ILE A 99 2.67 -2.96 -6.00
C ILE A 99 2.01 -1.95 -6.96
N SER A 100 1.79 -2.31 -8.22
CA SER A 100 1.09 -1.44 -9.17
C SER A 100 -0.32 -1.06 -8.71
N LEU A 101 -0.96 -1.86 -7.84
CA LEU A 101 -2.31 -1.59 -7.33
C LEU A 101 -2.39 -0.26 -6.59
N PHE A 102 -1.31 0.18 -5.93
CA PHE A 102 -1.37 1.41 -5.15
C PHE A 102 -1.51 2.68 -6.02
N ILE A 103 -1.32 2.60 -7.34
CA ILE A 103 -1.53 3.74 -8.24
C ILE A 103 -2.99 4.20 -8.27
N HIS A 104 -3.94 3.39 -7.82
CA HIS A 104 -5.36 3.75 -7.81
C HIS A 104 -5.70 4.71 -6.66
N PHE A 105 -4.86 4.80 -5.63
CA PHE A 105 -5.00 5.74 -4.51
C PHE A 105 -4.31 7.08 -4.83
N LYS A 106 -4.95 7.92 -5.65
CA LYS A 106 -4.32 9.15 -6.19
C LYS A 106 -3.96 10.18 -5.13
N GLU A 107 -4.69 10.20 -4.03
CA GLU A 107 -4.49 11.10 -2.89
C GLU A 107 -3.58 10.51 -1.81
N LEU A 108 -3.01 9.32 -2.02
CA LEU A 108 -2.20 8.61 -1.04
C LEU A 108 -0.94 9.42 -0.68
N ARG A 109 -0.76 9.65 0.61
CA ARG A 109 0.39 10.37 1.19
C ARG A 109 1.31 9.44 1.97
N ARG A 110 0.77 8.40 2.58
CA ARG A 110 1.52 7.41 3.34
C ARG A 110 1.16 6.00 2.91
N LEU A 111 2.18 5.23 2.58
CA LEU A 111 2.07 3.79 2.32
C LEU A 111 3.05 3.05 3.23
N ASP A 112 2.51 2.18 4.10
CA ASP A 112 3.31 1.29 4.93
C ASP A 112 3.12 -0.17 4.48
N LEU A 113 4.21 -0.77 4.00
CA LEU A 113 4.31 -2.19 3.63
C LEU A 113 5.39 -2.91 4.45
N SER A 114 5.80 -2.34 5.58
CA SER A 114 6.91 -2.85 6.37
C SER A 114 6.65 -4.22 6.99
N TRP A 115 7.72 -4.94 7.32
CA TRP A 115 7.68 -6.21 8.03
C TRP A 115 6.75 -7.22 7.37
N ASN A 116 6.89 -7.35 6.05
CA ASN A 116 6.19 -8.34 5.26
C ASN A 116 7.19 -9.21 4.48
N TYR A 117 6.65 -10.21 3.80
CA TYR A 117 7.43 -11.12 2.96
C TYR A 117 7.63 -10.56 1.53
N ILE A 118 7.80 -9.26 1.35
CA ILE A 118 8.00 -8.68 0.00
C ILE A 118 9.45 -8.90 -0.42
N GLY A 119 9.67 -9.44 -1.62
CA GLY A 119 11.01 -9.67 -2.16
C GLY A 119 11.15 -9.21 -3.60
N ASN A 120 12.32 -9.43 -4.19
CA ASN A 120 12.61 -9.05 -5.58
C ASN A 120 11.83 -9.92 -6.57
N THR A 121 10.59 -9.55 -6.86
CA THR A 121 9.78 -10.13 -7.91
C THR A 121 9.56 -9.11 -9.02
N PHE A 122 9.22 -9.57 -10.21
CA PHE A 122 8.86 -8.68 -11.32
C PHE A 122 7.70 -7.75 -10.98
N LEU A 123 6.71 -8.22 -10.22
CA LEU A 123 5.56 -7.43 -9.77
C LEU A 123 5.96 -6.30 -8.80
N VAL A 124 6.99 -6.54 -7.99
CA VAL A 124 7.52 -5.56 -7.03
C VAL A 124 8.36 -4.52 -7.76
N THR A 125 9.33 -4.93 -8.58
CA THR A 125 10.25 -3.99 -9.26
C THR A 125 9.50 -3.08 -10.23
N THR A 126 8.68 -3.64 -11.12
CA THR A 126 7.88 -2.84 -12.07
C THR A 126 6.75 -2.08 -11.40
N GLY A 127 6.20 -2.61 -10.30
CA GLY A 127 5.18 -1.91 -9.51
C GLY A 127 5.74 -0.66 -8.85
N LEU A 128 6.96 -0.73 -8.29
CA LEU A 128 7.64 0.43 -7.69
C LEU A 128 7.90 1.54 -8.71
N GLU A 129 8.23 1.22 -9.96
CA GLU A 129 8.38 2.22 -11.04
C GLU A 129 7.08 2.98 -11.28
N LYS A 130 5.94 2.28 -11.26
CA LYS A 130 4.62 2.89 -11.48
C LYS A 130 4.18 3.80 -10.34
N LEU A 131 4.73 3.62 -9.13
CA LEU A 131 4.43 4.52 -8.01
C LEU A 131 4.88 5.96 -8.28
N SER A 132 5.76 6.22 -9.26
CA SER A 132 6.09 7.57 -9.75
C SER A 132 4.85 8.39 -10.21
N GLY A 133 3.73 7.71 -10.49
CA GLY A 133 2.44 8.34 -10.76
C GLY A 133 1.74 8.93 -9.52
N LEU A 134 2.14 8.54 -8.30
CA LEU A 134 1.58 9.03 -7.05
C LEU A 134 2.23 10.36 -6.65
N LYS A 135 1.65 11.45 -7.14
CA LYS A 135 2.18 12.80 -6.94
C LYS A 135 2.07 13.33 -5.52
N ASN A 136 1.31 12.66 -4.65
CA ASN A 136 1.11 13.06 -3.26
C ASN A 136 1.84 12.16 -2.26
N LEU A 137 2.54 11.10 -2.71
CA LEU A 137 3.17 10.14 -1.81
C LEU A 137 4.38 10.76 -1.10
N GLU A 138 4.24 11.01 0.21
CA GLU A 138 5.26 11.65 1.03
C GLU A 138 6.04 10.64 1.87
N THR A 139 5.41 9.53 2.26
CA THR A 139 6.03 8.49 3.07
C THR A 139 5.84 7.11 2.46
N LEU A 140 6.95 6.41 2.23
CA LEU A 140 6.99 5.02 1.81
C LEU A 140 7.83 4.21 2.80
N ASN A 141 7.20 3.26 3.48
CA ASN A 141 7.87 2.35 4.39
C ASN A 141 7.90 0.94 3.80
N LEU A 142 9.09 0.47 3.45
CA LEU A 142 9.38 -0.88 2.93
C LEU A 142 10.30 -1.66 3.87
N SER A 143 10.53 -1.16 5.09
CA SER A 143 11.45 -1.77 6.06
C SER A 143 11.09 -3.23 6.39
N GLY A 144 12.07 -4.04 6.79
CA GLY A 144 11.82 -5.42 7.22
C GLY A 144 11.26 -6.33 6.11
N ASN A 145 11.63 -6.07 4.85
CA ASN A 145 11.28 -6.90 3.70
C ASN A 145 12.55 -7.48 3.04
N PHE A 146 12.41 -8.47 2.15
CA PHE A 146 13.50 -9.16 1.45
C PHE A 146 13.89 -8.48 0.12
N ILE A 147 13.74 -7.17 0.03
CA ILE A 147 14.03 -6.39 -1.18
C ILE A 147 15.54 -6.09 -1.26
N GLU A 148 16.12 -6.20 -2.46
CA GLU A 148 17.50 -5.81 -2.74
C GLU A 148 17.50 -4.36 -3.25
N THR A 149 18.14 -3.47 -2.48
CA THR A 149 18.01 -2.01 -2.67
C THR A 149 18.62 -1.50 -3.97
N ASN A 150 19.73 -2.11 -4.41
CA ASN A 150 20.44 -1.76 -5.64
C ASN A 150 19.53 -1.76 -6.89
N ASN A 151 18.53 -2.64 -6.94
CA ASN A 151 17.65 -2.81 -8.10
C ASN A 151 16.45 -1.85 -8.12
N ILE A 152 16.13 -1.19 -7.01
CA ILE A 152 14.90 -0.38 -6.87
C ILE A 152 15.16 1.12 -6.74
N PHE A 153 16.41 1.55 -6.48
CA PHE A 153 16.74 2.98 -6.38
C PHE A 153 16.34 3.81 -7.61
N PRO A 154 16.54 3.35 -8.86
CA PRO A 154 16.09 4.11 -10.03
C PRO A 154 14.57 4.35 -10.01
N SER A 155 13.79 3.36 -9.60
CA SER A 155 12.32 3.47 -9.47
C SER A 155 11.93 4.45 -8.36
N LEU A 156 12.56 4.34 -7.18
CA LEU A 156 12.27 5.19 -6.03
C LEU A 156 12.65 6.65 -6.25
N SER A 157 13.71 6.92 -7.03
CA SER A 157 14.14 8.28 -7.36
C SER A 157 13.11 9.09 -8.17
N GLN A 158 12.11 8.42 -8.75
CA GLN A 158 11.04 9.07 -9.54
C GLN A 158 9.85 9.53 -8.68
N LEU A 159 9.86 9.23 -7.36
CA LEU A 159 8.81 9.64 -6.42
C LEU A 159 9.02 11.10 -6.01
N ALA A 160 8.50 12.01 -6.83
CA ALA A 160 8.77 13.45 -6.75
C ALA A 160 8.42 14.12 -5.40
N SER A 161 7.45 13.58 -4.66
CA SER A 161 6.96 14.16 -3.40
C SER A 161 7.44 13.42 -2.15
N LEU A 162 8.29 12.39 -2.33
CA LEU A 162 8.73 11.54 -1.24
C LEU A 162 9.66 12.30 -0.29
N LYS A 163 9.28 12.35 0.99
CA LYS A 163 10.03 13.00 2.07
C LYS A 163 10.67 11.96 3.00
N VAL A 164 9.96 10.86 3.22
CA VAL A 164 10.38 9.79 4.12
C VAL A 164 10.39 8.46 3.36
N LEU A 165 11.56 7.85 3.29
CA LEU A 165 11.77 6.53 2.73
C LEU A 165 12.43 5.66 3.79
N ASP A 166 11.73 4.62 4.25
CA ASP A 166 12.29 3.65 5.18
C ASP A 166 12.55 2.32 4.47
N LEU A 167 13.84 1.97 4.37
CA LEU A 167 14.35 0.71 3.84
C LEU A 167 15.14 -0.07 4.90
N SER A 168 15.05 0.30 6.18
CA SER A 168 15.75 -0.39 7.25
C SER A 168 15.41 -1.88 7.26
N PHE A 169 16.36 -2.72 7.65
CA PHE A 169 16.17 -4.19 7.67
C PHE A 169 15.78 -4.80 6.30
N THR A 170 16.06 -4.13 5.19
CA THR A 170 16.05 -4.73 3.83
C THR A 170 17.45 -5.18 3.42
N ARG A 171 17.56 -6.02 2.38
CA ARG A 171 18.85 -6.55 1.93
C ARG A 171 19.63 -5.43 1.22
N GLY A 172 20.54 -4.81 1.96
CA GLY A 172 21.31 -3.64 1.51
C GLY A 172 20.70 -2.28 1.89
N GLY A 173 19.72 -2.25 2.80
CA GLY A 173 19.11 -1.01 3.30
C GLY A 173 19.89 -0.35 4.43
N SER A 174 20.49 0.81 4.16
CA SER A 174 20.85 1.78 5.20
C SER A 174 19.73 2.82 5.33
N LEU A 175 19.49 3.35 6.55
CA LEU A 175 18.58 4.48 6.76
C LEU A 175 19.04 5.68 5.92
N LEU A 176 18.25 6.06 4.90
CA LEU A 176 18.48 7.29 4.14
C LEU A 176 17.50 8.35 4.63
N HIS A 177 17.98 9.29 5.45
CA HIS A 177 17.22 10.51 5.71
C HIS A 177 17.25 11.38 4.44
N GLY A 178 16.09 11.71 3.90
CA GLY A 178 15.94 12.54 2.70
C GLY A 178 16.69 13.86 2.85
N LYS A 179 17.45 14.23 1.83
CA LYS A 179 18.07 15.56 1.76
C LYS A 179 16.97 16.61 1.61
N GLY A 180 17.08 17.68 2.40
CA GLY A 180 16.25 18.89 2.28
C GLY A 180 16.53 19.68 1.02
#